data_AF-A0A972SQX2-F1
#
_entry.id   AF-A0A972SQX2-F1
#
_cell.length_a   1.000
_cell.length_b   1.000
_cell.length_c   1.000
_cell.angle_alpha   90.00
_cell.angle_beta   90.00
_cell.angle_gamma   90.00
#
_symmetry.space_group_name_H-M   'P 1'
#
loop_
_entity.id
_entity.type
_entity.pdbx_description
1 polymer ?
#
loop_
_entity_poly.entity_id
_entity_poly.type
_entity_poly.pdbx_seq_one_letter_code
_entity_poly.pdbx_strand_id
1 'polypeptide(L)'
;MNRSNLILCQSLAVFLILLVSFPAFALSCADSDQICLRRAVEGHAVRRIAFWKPFMKGTSKDRIRRAPADLIDYLVLDNRLNGFAETPVPVDLSPGFAADLEAALEALPPVVHTLMEPKLAGIFIVRNLGGTGYMEAVLDERETPAAGFIVLDEAVLGKTANAWFTWREGTPFRSDQQFRLEGVIENPADDNRKNAIQFILLHEIGHLLSVGEWFHPFWFEGPAAAGNEGDYPFLDLSWTVSPDGKTFLSRYEHIFPCRKDIVFYGRPKLDGAALPDVYGKLAATNFVTLYGATNPYDDFAEAFATYVHTVMMKKPYEIRVLKGREVQSVFRSCWGEERCEAKQRILAGWLRRN
;
A
#
# COMPACT_ATOMS: atom_id res chain seq x y z
N MET A 1 9.02 -37.51 -84.22
CA MET A 1 9.60 -36.34 -84.91
C MET A 1 9.07 -35.09 -84.19
N ASN A 2 9.71 -34.62 -83.13
CA ASN A 2 10.87 -33.72 -83.05
C ASN A 2 10.45 -32.24 -82.86
N ARG A 3 11.08 -31.62 -81.84
CA ARG A 3 11.14 -30.19 -81.44
C ARG A 3 9.98 -29.68 -80.58
N SER A 4 10.12 -29.58 -79.26
CA SER A 4 10.95 -28.62 -78.48
C SER A 4 10.39 -27.20 -78.53
N ASN A 5 9.83 -26.71 -77.40
CA ASN A 5 9.98 -25.32 -76.96
C ASN A 5 9.56 -25.13 -75.48
N LEU A 6 10.58 -24.74 -74.69
CA LEU A 6 10.62 -23.79 -73.58
C LEU A 6 9.52 -23.75 -72.50
N ILE A 7 9.89 -24.32 -71.34
CA ILE A 7 10.12 -23.63 -70.05
C ILE A 7 9.32 -22.33 -69.81
N LEU A 8 8.38 -22.39 -68.86
CA LEU A 8 8.26 -21.35 -67.83
C LEU A 8 7.73 -21.97 -66.52
N CYS A 9 8.65 -22.17 -65.58
CA CYS A 9 8.38 -22.63 -64.23
C CYS A 9 7.99 -21.39 -63.40
N GLN A 10 6.70 -21.22 -63.06
CA GLN A 10 6.27 -20.20 -62.11
C GLN A 10 6.21 -20.82 -60.71
N SER A 11 7.24 -20.51 -59.93
CA SER A 11 7.35 -20.83 -58.51
C SER A 11 6.34 -20.00 -57.71
N LEU A 12 5.36 -20.65 -57.10
CA LEU A 12 4.47 -20.03 -56.12
C LEU A 12 5.27 -19.84 -54.81
N ALA A 13 5.74 -18.62 -54.55
CA ALA A 13 6.33 -18.25 -53.27
C ALA A 13 5.20 -18.05 -52.24
N VAL A 14 5.06 -19.01 -51.32
CA VAL A 14 4.23 -18.88 -50.12
C VAL A 14 4.95 -17.91 -49.18
N PHE A 15 4.42 -16.69 -49.06
CA PHE A 15 4.87 -15.72 -48.06
C PHE A 15 4.29 -16.13 -46.70
N LEU A 16 5.06 -16.92 -45.94
CA LEU A 16 4.78 -17.17 -44.53
C LEU A 16 5.18 -15.90 -43.76
N ILE A 17 4.20 -15.05 -43.42
CA ILE A 17 4.42 -13.92 -42.51
C ILE A 17 4.61 -14.52 -41.11
N LEU A 18 5.86 -14.76 -40.74
CA LEU A 18 6.26 -14.93 -39.35
C LEU A 18 6.04 -13.57 -38.66
N LEU A 19 4.93 -13.45 -37.95
CA LEU A 19 4.79 -12.46 -36.88
C LEU A 19 5.82 -12.82 -35.81
N VAL A 20 7.04 -12.31 -35.98
CA VAL A 20 8.03 -12.24 -34.92
C VAL A 20 7.44 -11.26 -33.91
N SER A 21 6.89 -11.78 -32.82
CA SER A 21 6.60 -11.01 -31.62
C SER A 21 7.93 -10.41 -31.15
N PHE A 22 8.19 -9.17 -31.53
CA PHE A 22 9.26 -8.41 -30.90
C PHE A 22 8.93 -8.33 -29.40
N PRO A 23 9.85 -8.69 -28.49
CA PRO A 23 9.69 -8.28 -27.11
C PRO A 23 9.54 -6.76 -27.14
N ALA A 24 8.51 -6.24 -26.48
CA ALA A 24 8.37 -4.81 -26.28
C ALA A 24 9.69 -4.33 -25.70
N PHE A 25 10.46 -3.55 -26.48
CA PHE A 25 11.67 -2.92 -26.00
C PHE A 25 11.24 -2.03 -24.84
N ALA A 26 11.55 -2.45 -23.62
CA ALA A 26 11.50 -1.59 -22.46
C ALA A 26 12.32 -0.35 -22.81
N LEU A 27 11.65 0.79 -22.96
CA LEU A 27 12.33 2.07 -23.05
C LEU A 27 13.21 2.16 -21.80
N SER A 28 14.54 2.20 -21.98
CA SER A 28 15.46 2.37 -20.87
C SER A 28 15.37 3.82 -20.40
N CYS A 29 14.30 4.15 -19.68
CA CYS A 29 14.18 5.44 -18.99
C CYS A 29 15.39 5.58 -18.08
N ALA A 30 16.05 6.74 -18.07
CA ALA A 30 17.06 7.04 -17.05
C ALA A 30 16.36 7.36 -15.71
N ASP A 31 17.03 7.15 -14.57
CA ASP A 31 16.45 7.48 -13.24
C ASP A 31 16.11 8.97 -13.11
N SER A 32 16.85 9.82 -13.81
CA SER A 32 16.60 11.27 -13.86
C SER A 32 15.42 11.66 -14.76
N ASP A 33 14.93 10.77 -15.62
CA ASP A 33 13.82 11.05 -16.54
C ASP A 33 12.48 10.63 -15.94
N GLN A 34 11.99 11.48 -15.05
CA GLN A 34 10.74 11.28 -14.30
C GLN A 34 9.51 11.24 -15.21
N ILE A 35 9.55 11.89 -16.38
CA ILE A 35 8.44 11.88 -17.34
C ILE A 35 8.37 10.52 -18.03
N CYS A 36 9.53 9.99 -18.47
CA CYS A 36 9.60 8.65 -19.05
C CYS A 36 9.16 7.58 -18.06
N LEU A 37 9.69 7.60 -16.83
CA LEU A 37 9.34 6.65 -15.77
C LEU A 37 7.84 6.68 -15.47
N ARG A 38 7.26 7.88 -15.28
CA ARG A 38 5.83 8.04 -15.04
C ARG A 38 5.00 7.43 -16.17
N ARG A 39 5.34 7.72 -17.43
CA ARG A 39 4.63 7.16 -18.59
C ARG A 39 4.75 5.63 -18.66
N ALA A 40 5.92 5.08 -18.32
CA ALA A 40 6.16 3.65 -18.31
C ALA A 40 5.32 2.95 -17.22
N VAL A 41 5.32 3.50 -16.00
CA VAL A 41 4.49 3.02 -14.88
C VAL A 41 3.01 3.12 -15.25
N GLU A 42 2.54 4.29 -15.68
CA GLU A 42 1.12 4.54 -15.92
C GLU A 42 0.54 3.67 -17.05
N GLY A 43 1.34 3.41 -18.08
CA GLY A 43 1.00 2.56 -19.23
C GLY A 43 1.29 1.06 -19.04
N HIS A 44 1.78 0.64 -17.87
CA HIS A 44 2.19 -0.75 -17.66
C HIS A 44 1.00 -1.73 -17.68
N ALA A 45 1.19 -2.92 -18.26
CA ALA A 45 0.13 -3.92 -18.41
C ALA A 45 -0.49 -4.36 -17.07
N VAL A 46 0.32 -4.44 -16.00
CA VAL A 46 -0.18 -4.78 -14.66
C VAL A 46 -1.13 -3.74 -14.07
N ARG A 47 -1.24 -2.55 -14.65
CA ARG A 47 -2.25 -1.57 -14.23
C ARG A 47 -3.61 -1.81 -14.90
N ARG A 48 -3.75 -2.83 -15.74
CA ARG A 48 -4.99 -3.14 -16.48
C ARG A 48 -5.59 -4.46 -16.03
N ILE A 49 -6.90 -4.48 -15.81
CA ILE A 49 -7.60 -5.66 -15.29
C ILE A 49 -7.45 -6.88 -16.20
N ALA A 50 -7.28 -6.65 -17.50
CA ALA A 50 -7.04 -7.70 -18.48
C ALA A 50 -5.83 -8.59 -18.12
N PHE A 51 -4.76 -8.01 -17.57
CA PHE A 51 -3.58 -8.75 -17.11
C PHE A 51 -3.94 -9.68 -15.93
N TRP A 52 -4.80 -9.22 -15.02
CA TRP A 52 -5.14 -9.91 -13.78
C TRP A 52 -6.31 -10.89 -13.87
N LYS A 53 -7.14 -10.84 -14.91
CA LYS A 53 -8.29 -11.76 -15.09
C LYS A 53 -7.95 -13.25 -14.82
N PRO A 54 -6.80 -13.80 -15.26
CA PRO A 54 -6.43 -15.18 -14.94
C PRO A 54 -6.13 -15.44 -13.46
N PHE A 55 -5.68 -14.41 -12.74
CA PHE A 55 -5.25 -14.48 -11.34
C PHE A 55 -6.42 -14.34 -10.35
N MET A 56 -7.50 -13.68 -10.76
CA MET A 56 -8.68 -13.38 -9.91
C MET A 56 -9.61 -14.58 -9.63
N LYS A 57 -9.22 -15.81 -9.98
CA LYS A 57 -10.04 -17.00 -9.69
C LYS A 57 -9.86 -17.47 -8.24
N GLY A 58 -10.88 -18.11 -7.68
CA GLY A 58 -10.86 -18.62 -6.31
C GLY A 58 -11.10 -17.53 -5.26
N THR A 59 -10.64 -17.75 -4.05
CA THR A 59 -10.66 -16.82 -2.91
C THR A 59 -9.28 -16.19 -2.69
N SER A 60 -9.15 -15.21 -1.80
CA SER A 60 -7.86 -14.59 -1.45
C SER A 60 -6.76 -15.58 -1.13
N LYS A 61 -7.08 -16.69 -0.45
CA LYS A 61 -6.13 -17.79 -0.17
C LYS A 61 -5.57 -18.42 -1.45
N ASP A 62 -6.42 -18.61 -2.46
CA ASP A 62 -6.03 -19.14 -3.78
C ASP A 62 -5.24 -18.12 -4.62
N ARG A 63 -5.19 -16.85 -4.19
CA ARG A 63 -4.56 -15.75 -4.90
C ARG A 63 -3.25 -15.29 -4.26
N ILE A 64 -2.73 -16.04 -3.29
CA ILE A 64 -1.37 -15.88 -2.75
C ILE A 64 -0.38 -16.55 -3.70
N ARG A 65 0.54 -15.79 -4.29
CA ARG A 65 1.45 -16.31 -5.32
C ARG A 65 2.83 -15.64 -5.29
N ARG A 66 3.80 -16.29 -5.93
CA ARG A 66 5.05 -15.65 -6.35
C ARG A 66 4.73 -14.51 -7.32
N ALA A 67 5.42 -13.38 -7.19
CA ALA A 67 5.29 -12.26 -8.13
C ALA A 67 5.66 -12.69 -9.57
N PRO A 68 4.79 -12.45 -10.59
CA PRO A 68 5.13 -12.67 -11.99
C PRO A 68 6.19 -11.66 -12.47
N ALA A 69 6.89 -11.99 -13.56
CA ALA A 69 7.97 -11.14 -14.08
C ALA A 69 7.50 -9.72 -14.41
N ASP A 70 6.33 -9.57 -15.03
CA ASP A 70 5.74 -8.27 -15.35
C ASP A 70 5.44 -7.43 -14.09
N LEU A 71 5.05 -8.07 -12.98
CA LEU A 71 4.87 -7.35 -11.72
C LEU A 71 6.22 -6.86 -11.17
N ILE A 72 7.27 -7.67 -11.27
CA ILE A 72 8.61 -7.25 -10.83
C ILE A 72 9.12 -6.08 -11.66
N ASP A 73 8.97 -6.13 -12.99
CA ASP A 73 9.35 -5.02 -13.87
C ASP A 73 8.63 -3.72 -13.49
N TYR A 74 7.31 -3.80 -13.27
CA TYR A 74 6.52 -2.68 -12.78
C TYR A 74 7.03 -2.12 -11.44
N LEU A 75 7.25 -2.99 -10.44
CA LEU A 75 7.69 -2.54 -9.11
C LEU A 75 9.09 -1.89 -9.16
N VAL A 76 9.98 -2.36 -10.03
CA VAL A 76 11.29 -1.72 -10.26
C VAL A 76 11.11 -0.34 -10.89
N LEU A 77 10.22 -0.19 -11.87
CA LEU A 77 9.92 1.12 -12.48
C LEU A 77 9.29 2.08 -11.47
N ASP A 78 8.37 1.60 -10.64
CA ASP A 78 7.69 2.39 -9.62
C ASP A 78 8.65 2.83 -8.50
N ASN A 79 9.53 1.93 -8.02
CA ASN A 79 10.56 2.30 -7.06
C ASN A 79 11.48 3.40 -7.60
N ARG A 80 11.91 3.29 -8.86
CA ARG A 80 12.74 4.31 -9.52
C ARG A 80 12.01 5.64 -9.69
N LEU A 81 10.73 5.61 -10.05
CA LEU A 81 9.89 6.80 -10.14
C LEU A 81 9.78 7.51 -8.78
N ASN A 82 9.64 6.75 -7.70
CA ASN A 82 9.48 7.29 -6.35
C ASN A 82 10.80 7.50 -5.60
N GLY A 83 11.94 7.21 -6.23
CA GLY A 83 13.28 7.45 -5.68
C GLY A 83 13.75 6.43 -4.63
N PHE A 84 13.14 5.25 -4.57
CA PHE A 84 13.61 4.13 -3.76
C PHE A 84 14.84 3.49 -4.41
N ALA A 85 15.84 3.15 -3.60
CA ALA A 85 17.07 2.49 -4.07
C ALA A 85 16.91 0.97 -4.18
N GLU A 86 15.89 0.44 -3.50
CA GLU A 86 15.56 -0.97 -3.44
C GLU A 86 15.06 -1.45 -4.80
N THR A 87 15.51 -2.64 -5.19
CA THR A 87 15.16 -3.32 -6.44
C THR A 87 14.42 -4.60 -6.08
N PRO A 88 13.08 -4.63 -6.25
CA PRO A 88 12.26 -5.78 -5.88
C PRO A 88 12.65 -7.02 -6.66
N VAL A 89 12.69 -8.16 -5.98
CA VAL A 89 12.95 -9.47 -6.59
C VAL A 89 11.87 -10.48 -6.20
N PRO A 90 11.47 -11.38 -7.11
CA PRO A 90 10.43 -12.35 -6.81
C PRO A 90 10.96 -13.43 -5.86
N VAL A 91 10.08 -13.94 -5.01
CA VAL A 91 10.42 -14.94 -4.00
C VAL A 91 9.43 -16.09 -4.03
N ASP A 92 9.95 -17.32 -3.91
CA ASP A 92 9.13 -18.50 -3.71
C ASP A 92 8.65 -18.55 -2.27
N LEU A 93 7.35 -18.78 -2.06
CA LEU A 93 6.79 -18.80 -0.72
C LEU A 93 7.26 -20.04 0.04
N SER A 94 7.96 -19.82 1.16
CA SER A 94 8.23 -20.92 2.10
C SER A 94 6.91 -21.43 2.70
N PRO A 95 6.78 -22.75 2.98
CA PRO A 95 5.54 -23.30 3.53
C PRO A 95 5.09 -22.64 4.84
N GLY A 96 6.05 -22.29 5.72
CA GLY A 96 5.74 -21.63 6.98
C GLY A 96 5.23 -20.19 6.80
N PHE A 97 5.75 -19.48 5.80
CA PHE A 97 5.28 -18.13 5.48
C PHE A 97 3.90 -18.15 4.84
N ALA A 98 3.66 -19.08 3.90
CA ALA A 98 2.35 -19.28 3.30
C ALA A 98 1.28 -19.59 4.37
N ALA A 99 1.58 -20.48 5.30
CA ALA A 99 0.68 -20.83 6.41
C ALA A 99 0.34 -19.61 7.30
N ASP A 100 1.34 -18.78 7.64
CA ASP A 100 1.10 -17.58 8.44
C ASP A 100 0.25 -16.55 7.68
N LEU A 101 0.46 -16.39 6.37
CA LEU A 101 -0.32 -15.49 5.53
C LEU A 101 -1.77 -15.96 5.37
N GLU A 102 -1.98 -17.25 5.11
CA GLU A 102 -3.31 -17.85 5.05
C GLU A 102 -4.06 -17.70 6.37
N ALA A 103 -3.38 -17.95 7.50
CA ALA A 103 -3.95 -17.79 8.83
C ALA A 103 -4.21 -16.32 9.20
N ALA A 104 -3.39 -15.39 8.70
CA ALA A 104 -3.61 -13.96 8.86
C ALA A 104 -4.88 -13.51 8.13
N LEU A 105 -5.07 -13.95 6.88
CA LEU A 105 -6.27 -13.70 6.09
C LEU A 105 -7.50 -14.34 6.72
N GLU A 106 -7.43 -15.62 7.09
CA GLU A 106 -8.59 -16.34 7.66
C GLU A 106 -9.13 -15.70 8.95
N ALA A 107 -8.24 -15.07 9.73
CA ALA A 107 -8.62 -14.42 10.96
C ALA A 107 -9.16 -12.99 10.77
N LEU A 108 -9.33 -12.50 9.53
CA LEU A 108 -9.97 -11.22 9.26
C LEU A 108 -11.50 -11.32 9.48
N PRO A 109 -12.17 -10.23 9.89
CA PRO A 109 -13.62 -10.25 10.03
C PRO A 109 -14.34 -10.57 8.72
N PRO A 110 -15.49 -11.29 8.73
CA PRO A 110 -16.19 -11.69 7.52
C PRO A 110 -16.53 -10.55 6.56
N VAL A 111 -16.93 -9.39 7.08
CA VAL A 111 -17.22 -8.21 6.25
C VAL A 111 -15.99 -7.72 5.47
N VAL A 112 -14.78 -7.87 6.03
CA VAL A 112 -13.54 -7.51 5.34
C VAL A 112 -13.33 -8.44 4.15
N HIS A 113 -13.57 -9.75 4.30
CA HIS A 113 -13.53 -10.67 3.17
C HIS A 113 -14.55 -10.32 2.09
N THR A 114 -15.82 -10.11 2.47
CA THR A 114 -16.89 -9.75 1.53
C THR A 114 -16.52 -8.56 0.66
N LEU A 115 -15.90 -7.54 1.25
CA LEU A 115 -15.49 -6.32 0.58
C LEU A 115 -14.21 -6.48 -0.26
N MET A 116 -13.23 -7.23 0.25
CA MET A 116 -11.90 -7.40 -0.36
C MET A 116 -11.93 -8.35 -1.55
N GLU A 117 -12.60 -9.51 -1.42
CA GLU A 117 -12.58 -10.59 -2.41
C GLU A 117 -12.93 -10.17 -3.85
N PRO A 118 -13.96 -9.33 -4.10
CA PRO A 118 -14.27 -8.90 -5.47
C PRO A 118 -13.22 -7.93 -6.04
N LYS A 119 -12.48 -7.20 -5.21
CA LYS A 119 -11.49 -6.19 -5.63
C LYS A 119 -10.07 -6.76 -5.74
N LEU A 120 -9.74 -7.85 -5.05
CA LEU A 120 -8.37 -8.36 -4.95
C LEU A 120 -7.92 -9.16 -6.18
N ALA A 121 -6.96 -8.64 -6.94
CA ALA A 121 -6.28 -9.36 -8.02
C ALA A 121 -5.41 -10.51 -7.51
N GLY A 122 -4.65 -10.26 -6.44
CA GLY A 122 -3.84 -11.25 -5.76
C GLY A 122 -2.89 -10.63 -4.75
N ILE A 123 -2.24 -11.50 -3.98
CA ILE A 123 -1.24 -11.14 -2.97
C ILE A 123 0.09 -11.77 -3.41
N PHE A 124 1.09 -10.93 -3.64
CA PHE A 124 2.37 -11.33 -4.23
C PHE A 124 3.51 -11.11 -3.26
N ILE A 125 4.45 -12.06 -3.20
CA ILE A 125 5.57 -12.00 -2.27
C ILE A 125 6.86 -11.68 -3.01
N VAL A 126 7.59 -10.71 -2.47
CA VAL A 126 8.87 -10.23 -2.98
C VAL A 126 9.89 -10.07 -1.85
N ARG A 127 11.12 -9.75 -2.21
CA ARG A 127 12.14 -9.21 -1.31
C ARG A 127 12.63 -7.88 -1.87
N ASN A 128 13.12 -7.01 -0.99
CA ASN A 128 13.75 -5.73 -1.35
C ASN A 128 12.74 -4.77 -2.01
N LEU A 129 11.56 -4.64 -1.41
CA LEU A 129 10.49 -3.75 -1.85
C LEU A 129 10.79 -2.28 -1.53
N GLY A 130 11.48 -2.00 -0.43
CA GLY A 130 11.65 -0.64 0.12
C GLY A 130 10.62 -0.27 1.20
N GLY A 131 9.67 -1.17 1.46
CA GLY A 131 8.65 -1.08 2.50
C GLY A 131 8.22 -2.46 2.98
N THR A 132 7.11 -2.52 3.71
CA THR A 132 6.60 -3.78 4.31
C THR A 132 5.51 -4.42 3.46
N GLY A 133 4.70 -3.56 2.84
CA GLY A 133 3.65 -3.89 1.92
C GLY A 133 3.53 -2.79 0.88
N TYR A 134 2.78 -3.10 -0.16
CA TYR A 134 2.45 -2.19 -1.24
C TYR A 134 1.12 -2.63 -1.83
N MET A 135 0.31 -1.66 -2.22
CA MET A 135 -0.93 -1.89 -2.94
C MET A 135 -0.97 -0.95 -4.13
N GLU A 136 -1.37 -1.48 -5.29
CA GLU A 136 -1.69 -0.66 -6.46
C GLU A 136 -3.04 -1.08 -7.04
N ALA A 137 -3.74 -0.09 -7.58
CA ALA A 137 -5.03 -0.20 -8.19
C ALA A 137 -4.88 -0.61 -9.65
N VAL A 138 -5.90 -1.33 -10.09
CA VAL A 138 -6.02 -1.89 -11.41
C VAL A 138 -7.22 -1.23 -12.07
N LEU A 139 -6.99 -0.69 -13.26
CA LEU A 139 -8.00 -0.02 -14.06
C LEU A 139 -8.78 -1.05 -14.89
N ASP A 140 -10.08 -0.84 -15.00
CA ASP A 140 -10.95 -1.60 -15.89
C ASP A 140 -10.80 -1.17 -17.37
N GLU A 141 -11.64 -1.73 -18.24
CA GLU A 141 -11.65 -1.44 -19.67
C GLU A 141 -12.09 0.00 -20.00
N ARG A 142 -12.63 0.72 -19.02
CA ARG A 142 -13.05 2.12 -19.10
C ARG A 142 -12.07 3.06 -18.41
N GLU A 143 -10.87 2.57 -18.09
CA GLU A 143 -9.83 3.30 -17.36
C GLU A 143 -10.28 3.76 -15.95
N THR A 144 -11.26 3.06 -15.35
CA THR A 144 -11.76 3.34 -14.00
C THR A 144 -11.12 2.39 -12.98
N PRO A 145 -10.65 2.87 -11.81
CA PRO A 145 -10.14 2.00 -10.76
C PRO A 145 -11.21 1.01 -10.28
N ALA A 146 -10.93 -0.30 -10.38
CA ALA A 146 -11.94 -1.34 -10.12
C ALA A 146 -11.44 -2.50 -9.24
N ALA A 147 -10.13 -2.72 -9.20
CA ALA A 147 -9.49 -3.80 -8.46
C ALA A 147 -8.12 -3.34 -7.97
N GLY A 148 -7.37 -4.22 -7.32
CA GLY A 148 -5.98 -3.94 -6.93
C GLY A 148 -5.23 -5.21 -6.57
N PHE A 149 -3.90 -5.15 -6.61
CA PHE A 149 -3.04 -6.22 -6.10
C PHE A 149 -2.28 -5.74 -4.87
N ILE A 150 -1.92 -6.69 -4.02
CA ILE A 150 -1.12 -6.44 -2.82
C ILE A 150 0.23 -7.12 -3.00
N VAL A 151 1.29 -6.48 -2.56
CA VAL A 151 2.64 -7.02 -2.52
C VAL A 151 3.16 -6.94 -1.09
N LEU A 152 3.80 -8.01 -0.60
CA LEU A 152 4.41 -8.04 0.72
C LEU A 152 5.90 -8.36 0.61
N ASP A 153 6.72 -7.69 1.41
CA ASP A 153 8.15 -7.99 1.53
C ASP A 153 8.40 -9.06 2.60
N GLU A 154 8.90 -10.22 2.18
CA GLU A 154 9.23 -11.33 3.09
C GLU A 154 10.26 -10.93 4.17
N ALA A 155 11.21 -10.05 3.86
CA ALA A 155 12.31 -9.71 4.75
C ALA A 155 11.83 -8.93 5.99
N VAL A 156 10.78 -8.11 5.83
CA VAL A 156 10.21 -7.36 6.96
C VAL A 156 9.46 -8.28 7.92
N LEU A 157 8.97 -9.40 7.41
CA LEU A 157 8.09 -10.30 8.11
C LEU A 157 8.84 -11.33 8.98
N GLY A 158 10.16 -11.21 9.17
CA GLY A 158 10.90 -12.02 10.14
C GLY A 158 10.68 -11.66 11.62
N LYS A 159 9.90 -10.61 11.90
CA LYS A 159 9.68 -10.05 13.25
C LYS A 159 8.34 -10.52 13.83
N THR A 160 8.22 -10.50 15.16
CA THR A 160 6.92 -10.57 15.83
C THR A 160 6.12 -9.28 15.60
N ALA A 161 4.82 -9.28 15.86
CA ALA A 161 3.93 -8.14 15.63
C ALA A 161 4.41 -6.86 16.34
N ASN A 162 4.72 -6.95 17.63
CA ASN A 162 5.18 -5.81 18.43
C ASN A 162 6.59 -5.36 18.03
N ALA A 163 7.48 -6.29 17.68
CA ALA A 163 8.83 -5.96 17.23
C ALA A 163 8.82 -5.26 15.86
N TRP A 164 7.96 -5.73 14.94
CA TRP A 164 7.73 -5.09 13.65
C TRP A 164 7.14 -3.69 13.85
N PHE A 165 6.08 -3.57 14.64
CA PHE A 165 5.38 -2.31 14.86
C PHE A 165 6.28 -1.28 15.54
N THR A 166 7.05 -1.68 16.56
CA THR A 166 8.07 -0.85 17.21
C THR A 166 9.11 -0.34 16.21
N TRP A 167 9.63 -1.23 15.36
CA TRP A 167 10.60 -0.86 14.35
C TRP A 167 10.00 0.13 13.34
N ARG A 168 8.80 -0.15 12.82
CA ARG A 168 8.09 0.69 11.86
C ARG A 168 7.89 2.11 12.40
N GLU A 169 7.29 2.23 13.58
CA GLU A 169 7.02 3.52 14.23
C GLU A 169 8.32 4.28 14.59
N GLY A 170 9.44 3.57 14.73
CA GLY A 170 10.77 4.16 14.92
C GLY A 170 11.41 4.71 13.64
N THR A 171 11.01 4.25 12.44
CA THR A 171 11.67 4.63 11.18
C THR A 171 11.72 6.14 10.86
N PRO A 172 10.75 6.98 11.28
CA PRO A 172 10.84 8.42 11.05
C PRO A 172 11.90 9.14 11.90
N PHE A 173 12.40 8.50 12.96
CA PHE A 173 13.24 9.11 13.98
C PHE A 173 14.69 8.64 13.90
N ARG A 174 15.63 9.57 14.05
CA ARG A 174 17.02 9.26 14.34
C ARG A 174 17.11 8.62 15.72
N SER A 175 18.03 7.66 15.87
CA SER A 175 18.30 7.04 17.16
C SER A 175 18.69 8.09 18.21
N ASP A 176 18.17 7.93 19.43
CA ASP A 176 18.46 8.77 20.58
C ASP A 176 18.91 7.91 21.76
N GLN A 177 19.80 8.44 22.60
CA GLN A 177 20.35 7.69 23.74
C GLN A 177 19.39 7.65 24.95
N GLN A 178 18.51 8.63 25.07
CA GLN A 178 17.60 8.77 26.20
C GLN A 178 16.21 8.26 25.85
N PHE A 179 15.71 8.60 24.66
CA PHE A 179 14.36 8.30 24.22
C PHE A 179 14.29 7.07 23.34
N ARG A 180 13.32 6.20 23.61
CA ARG A 180 12.96 5.07 22.74
C ARG A 180 11.45 4.91 22.64
N LEU A 181 11.04 4.19 21.61
CA LEU A 181 9.66 3.79 21.38
C LEU A 181 9.50 2.29 21.64
N GLU A 182 8.39 1.91 22.25
CA GLU A 182 7.92 0.52 22.32
C GLU A 182 6.46 0.47 21.84
N GLY A 183 6.22 -0.31 20.78
CA GLY A 183 4.90 -0.49 20.19
C GLY A 183 4.26 -1.81 20.62
N VAL A 184 2.97 -1.78 20.90
CA VAL A 184 2.17 -2.96 21.27
C VAL A 184 0.91 -3.01 20.41
N ILE A 185 0.85 -3.98 19.51
CA ILE A 185 -0.34 -4.32 18.72
C ILE A 185 -0.88 -5.72 19.02
N GLU A 186 -0.14 -6.53 19.77
CA GLU A 186 -0.56 -7.85 20.23
C GLU A 186 -0.17 -8.11 21.70
N ASN A 187 -0.96 -8.95 22.36
CA ASN A 187 -0.58 -9.49 23.67
C ASN A 187 0.57 -10.49 23.53
N PRO A 188 1.35 -10.78 24.59
CA PRO A 188 2.53 -11.65 24.49
C PRO A 188 2.26 -13.06 23.91
N ALA A 189 1.07 -13.63 24.15
CA ALA A 189 0.69 -14.94 23.60
C ALA A 189 0.47 -14.91 22.07
N ASP A 190 0.14 -13.74 21.53
CA ASP A 190 -0.23 -13.50 20.14
C ASP A 190 0.84 -12.67 19.40
N ASP A 191 1.94 -12.30 20.07
CA ASP A 191 3.04 -11.54 19.48
C ASP A 191 3.89 -12.42 18.57
N ASN A 192 3.39 -12.66 17.35
CA ASN A 192 3.98 -13.55 16.36
C ASN A 192 3.94 -12.94 14.95
N ARG A 193 4.64 -13.58 14.01
CA ARG A 193 4.74 -13.15 12.61
C ARG A 193 3.38 -13.06 11.93
N LYS A 194 2.51 -14.07 12.11
CA LYS A 194 1.16 -14.11 11.52
C LYS A 194 0.34 -12.87 11.88
N ASN A 195 0.42 -12.40 13.12
CA ASN A 195 -0.28 -11.19 13.53
C ASN A 195 0.41 -9.89 13.05
N ALA A 196 1.73 -9.88 12.83
CA ALA A 196 2.40 -8.79 12.11
C ALA A 196 1.87 -8.68 10.67
N ILE A 197 1.84 -9.81 9.96
CA ILE A 197 1.28 -9.93 8.60
C ILE A 197 -0.15 -9.44 8.56
N GLN A 198 -0.97 -9.82 9.55
CA GLN A 198 -2.37 -9.42 9.60
C GLN A 198 -2.54 -7.90 9.67
N PHE A 199 -1.77 -7.20 10.51
CA PHE A 199 -1.87 -5.74 10.58
C PHE A 199 -1.40 -5.07 9.28
N ILE A 200 -0.32 -5.56 8.68
CA ILE A 200 0.16 -5.07 7.37
C ILE A 200 -0.91 -5.29 6.30
N LEU A 201 -1.50 -6.48 6.22
CA LEU A 201 -2.58 -6.76 5.29
C LEU A 201 -3.77 -5.84 5.51
N LEU A 202 -4.16 -5.56 6.76
CA LEU A 202 -5.24 -4.62 7.04
C LEU A 202 -4.96 -3.22 6.46
N HIS A 203 -3.72 -2.74 6.53
CA HIS A 203 -3.32 -1.50 5.88
C HIS A 203 -3.48 -1.58 4.35
N GLU A 204 -2.90 -2.58 3.71
CA GLU A 204 -2.97 -2.73 2.24
C GLU A 204 -4.41 -2.96 1.75
N ILE A 205 -5.22 -3.68 2.53
CA ILE A 205 -6.64 -3.86 2.29
C ILE A 205 -7.37 -2.52 2.45
N GLY A 206 -6.95 -1.64 3.36
CA GLY A 206 -7.47 -0.27 3.44
C GLY A 206 -7.34 0.48 2.11
N HIS A 207 -6.16 0.45 1.49
CA HIS A 207 -5.95 1.00 0.13
C HIS A 207 -6.81 0.28 -0.92
N LEU A 208 -6.88 -1.05 -0.88
CA LEU A 208 -7.73 -1.82 -1.79
C LEU A 208 -9.20 -1.43 -1.69
N LEU A 209 -9.69 -1.25 -0.49
CA LEU A 209 -11.09 -0.97 -0.25
C LEU A 209 -11.46 0.45 -0.64
N SER A 210 -10.51 1.40 -0.64
CA SER A 210 -10.77 2.76 -1.15
C SER A 210 -10.86 2.83 -2.68
N VAL A 211 -10.41 1.82 -3.41
CA VAL A 211 -10.54 1.76 -4.88
C VAL A 211 -12.00 1.81 -5.30
N GLY A 212 -12.36 2.83 -6.07
CA GLY A 212 -13.73 3.06 -6.54
C GLY A 212 -14.69 3.59 -5.47
N GLU A 213 -14.19 3.98 -4.30
CA GLU A 213 -14.98 4.58 -3.23
C GLU A 213 -14.70 6.08 -3.06
N TRP A 214 -15.57 6.75 -2.30
CA TRP A 214 -15.56 8.20 -2.12
C TRP A 214 -14.88 8.62 -0.81
N PHE A 215 -13.71 8.04 -0.51
CA PHE A 215 -12.92 8.38 0.68
C PHE A 215 -11.84 9.41 0.41
N HIS A 216 -11.20 9.30 -0.75
CA HIS A 216 -10.21 10.22 -1.30
C HIS A 216 -10.17 10.02 -2.84
N PRO A 217 -9.68 10.98 -3.63
CA PRO A 217 -9.54 10.79 -5.07
C PRO A 217 -8.56 9.66 -5.40
N PHE A 218 -8.60 9.20 -6.65
CA PHE A 218 -7.64 8.22 -7.14
C PHE A 218 -6.24 8.84 -7.21
N TRP A 219 -5.20 8.13 -6.76
CA TRP A 219 -3.90 8.75 -6.50
C TRP A 219 -3.19 9.34 -7.72
N PHE A 220 -3.50 8.86 -8.93
CA PHE A 220 -2.97 9.45 -10.17
C PHE A 220 -3.70 10.73 -10.60
N GLU A 221 -4.93 10.95 -10.15
CA GLU A 221 -5.66 12.19 -10.40
C GLU A 221 -5.17 13.31 -9.47
N GLY A 222 -4.66 12.93 -8.29
CA GLY A 222 -4.03 13.82 -7.34
C GLY A 222 -4.98 14.85 -6.71
N PRO A 223 -4.45 15.91 -6.08
CA PRO A 223 -5.25 16.86 -5.30
C PRO A 223 -6.29 17.62 -6.12
N ALA A 224 -6.04 17.86 -7.41
CA ALA A 224 -6.97 18.59 -8.28
C ALA A 224 -8.32 17.88 -8.46
N ALA A 225 -8.39 16.57 -8.23
CA ALA A 225 -9.64 15.80 -8.29
C ALA A 225 -10.52 15.95 -7.04
N ALA A 226 -9.98 16.43 -5.91
CA ALA A 226 -10.77 16.82 -4.74
C ALA A 226 -11.24 18.28 -4.87
N GLY A 227 -11.94 18.57 -5.98
CA GLY A 227 -12.23 19.93 -6.44
C GLY A 227 -13.20 20.72 -5.56
N ASN A 228 -14.09 20.05 -4.81
CA ASN A 228 -15.01 20.70 -3.88
C ASN A 228 -15.03 20.00 -2.51
N GLU A 229 -15.24 20.79 -1.46
CA GLU A 229 -15.53 20.26 -0.13
C GLU A 229 -16.86 19.48 -0.16
N GLY A 230 -16.86 18.27 0.40
CA GLY A 230 -17.97 17.33 0.37
C GLY A 230 -17.86 16.24 -0.67
N ASP A 231 -16.99 16.38 -1.69
CA ASP A 231 -16.76 15.34 -2.70
C ASP A 231 -16.18 14.07 -2.06
N TYR A 232 -15.35 14.22 -1.04
CA TYR A 232 -14.72 13.13 -0.30
C TYR A 232 -14.86 13.33 1.22
N PRO A 233 -16.00 12.96 1.82
CA PRO A 233 -16.31 13.30 3.22
C PRO A 233 -15.30 12.79 4.24
N PHE A 234 -14.59 11.69 3.95
CA PHE A 234 -13.51 11.21 4.82
C PHE A 234 -12.27 12.09 4.73
N LEU A 235 -11.82 12.41 3.51
CA LEU A 235 -10.69 13.30 3.24
C LEU A 235 -10.89 14.66 3.91
N ASP A 236 -12.10 15.22 3.81
CA ASP A 236 -12.43 16.53 4.37
C ASP A 236 -12.27 16.63 5.89
N LEU A 237 -12.23 15.50 6.61
CA LEU A 237 -12.03 15.51 8.05
C LEU A 237 -10.62 16.00 8.43
N SER A 238 -9.59 15.61 7.68
CA SER A 238 -8.19 15.87 8.04
C SER A 238 -7.42 16.67 7.00
N TRP A 239 -7.94 16.76 5.78
CA TRP A 239 -7.23 17.29 4.63
C TRP A 239 -8.07 18.30 3.88
N THR A 240 -7.36 19.14 3.14
CA THR A 240 -7.89 20.07 2.15
C THR A 240 -6.88 20.16 1.00
N VAL A 241 -7.23 20.88 -0.06
CA VAL A 241 -6.35 21.09 -1.22
C VAL A 241 -5.79 22.50 -1.15
N SER A 242 -4.52 22.68 -1.52
CA SER A 242 -3.91 24.00 -1.63
C SER A 242 -4.65 24.87 -2.66
N PRO A 243 -4.62 26.21 -2.52
CA PRO A 243 -5.31 27.10 -3.46
C PRO A 243 -4.90 26.94 -4.94
N ASP A 244 -3.70 26.43 -5.20
CA ASP A 244 -3.19 26.14 -6.55
C ASP A 244 -3.61 24.76 -7.09
N GLY A 245 -4.34 23.97 -6.31
CA GLY A 245 -4.83 22.64 -6.69
C GLY A 245 -3.79 21.53 -6.70
N LYS A 246 -2.54 21.79 -6.24
CA LYS A 246 -1.40 20.88 -6.49
C LYS A 246 -1.01 20.00 -5.32
N THR A 247 -1.41 20.35 -4.11
CA THR A 247 -0.96 19.64 -2.90
C THR A 247 -2.10 19.42 -1.92
N PHE A 248 -2.08 18.28 -1.24
CA PHE A 248 -2.91 18.11 -0.05
C PHE A 248 -2.27 18.84 1.13
N LEU A 249 -3.10 19.57 1.87
CA LEU A 249 -2.73 20.25 3.10
C LEU A 249 -3.51 19.64 4.25
N SER A 250 -2.84 19.33 5.36
CA SER A 250 -3.56 18.92 6.55
C SER A 250 -4.29 20.12 7.15
N ARG A 251 -5.50 19.90 7.66
CA ARG A 251 -6.23 20.89 8.48
C ARG A 251 -5.53 21.12 9.84
N TYR A 252 -4.60 20.25 10.22
CA TYR A 252 -3.86 20.28 11.48
C TYR A 252 -2.43 20.81 11.38
N GLU A 253 -2.01 21.39 10.24
CA GLU A 253 -0.63 21.90 10.06
C GLU A 253 -0.18 22.87 11.16
N HIS A 254 -1.11 23.67 11.70
CA HIS A 254 -0.82 24.63 12.77
C HIS A 254 -0.57 23.96 14.14
N ILE A 255 -1.13 22.77 14.38
CA ILE A 255 -0.97 22.00 15.62
C ILE A 255 0.19 21.01 15.48
N PHE A 256 0.33 20.39 14.31
CA PHE A 256 1.29 19.33 14.04
C PHE A 256 2.21 19.65 12.84
N PRO A 257 3.01 20.73 12.90
CA PRO A 257 3.82 21.18 11.76
C PRO A 257 4.95 20.21 11.39
N CYS A 258 5.51 19.48 12.36
CA CYS A 258 6.56 18.48 12.13
C CYS A 258 6.06 17.25 11.36
N ARG A 259 4.75 17.16 11.07
CA ARG A 259 4.16 16.16 10.17
C ARG A 259 4.85 16.09 8.81
N LYS A 260 5.29 17.22 8.27
CA LYS A 260 5.98 17.31 6.97
C LYS A 260 7.35 16.62 6.95
N ASP A 261 7.93 16.39 8.12
CA ASP A 261 9.22 15.72 8.29
C ASP A 261 9.08 14.23 8.59
N ILE A 262 7.86 13.71 8.71
CA ILE A 262 7.62 12.28 8.89
C ILE A 262 7.95 11.56 7.58
N VAL A 263 8.93 10.66 7.64
CA VAL A 263 9.31 9.77 6.52
C VAL A 263 9.44 8.36 7.06
N PHE A 264 8.52 7.48 6.67
CA PHE A 264 8.62 6.06 7.00
C PHE A 264 9.50 5.34 5.96
N TYR A 265 10.22 4.31 6.43
CA TYR A 265 11.10 3.42 5.65
C TYR A 265 12.27 4.07 4.91
N GLY A 266 12.23 5.39 4.68
CA GLY A 266 13.33 6.18 4.13
C GLY A 266 14.30 6.70 5.20
N ARG A 267 15.06 7.74 4.83
CA ARG A 267 16.02 8.38 5.74
C ARG A 267 15.29 9.16 6.83
N PRO A 268 15.52 8.87 8.13
CA PRO A 268 14.85 9.57 9.23
C PRO A 268 15.22 11.06 9.25
N LYS A 269 14.21 11.91 9.42
CA LYS A 269 14.38 13.37 9.50
C LYS A 269 14.17 13.92 10.91
N LEU A 270 13.31 13.28 11.71
CA LEU A 270 12.99 13.70 13.08
C LEU A 270 14.08 13.26 14.05
N ASP A 271 14.35 14.05 15.09
CA ASP A 271 15.21 13.64 16.20
C ASP A 271 14.46 12.71 17.15
N GLY A 272 15.12 11.66 17.66
CA GLY A 272 14.48 10.74 18.62
C GLY A 272 14.05 11.43 19.92
N ALA A 273 14.74 12.51 20.34
CA ALA A 273 14.31 13.35 21.45
C ALA A 273 12.96 14.06 21.22
N ALA A 274 12.49 14.15 19.97
CA ALA A 274 11.19 14.74 19.62
C ALA A 274 10.02 13.75 19.81
N LEU A 275 10.26 12.48 20.12
CA LEU A 275 9.23 11.46 20.31
C LEU A 275 8.05 11.91 21.20
N PRO A 276 8.26 12.48 22.42
CA PRO A 276 7.15 12.90 23.26
C PRO A 276 6.29 14.01 22.62
N ASP A 277 6.94 15.00 22.00
CA ASP A 277 6.26 16.15 21.38
C ASP A 277 5.48 15.72 20.12
N VAL A 278 6.07 14.86 19.29
CA VAL A 278 5.45 14.35 18.06
C VAL A 278 4.18 13.56 18.39
N TYR A 279 4.24 12.61 19.31
CA TYR A 279 3.04 11.83 19.70
C TYR A 279 2.04 12.67 20.50
N GLY A 280 2.49 13.67 21.26
CA GLY A 280 1.61 14.63 21.92
C GLY A 280 0.80 15.47 20.93
N LYS A 281 1.46 15.99 19.88
CA LYS A 281 0.80 16.74 18.80
C LYS A 281 -0.10 15.86 17.96
N LEU A 282 0.31 14.63 17.64
CA LEU A 282 -0.54 13.66 16.96
C LEU A 282 -1.85 13.42 17.72
N ALA A 283 -1.79 13.27 19.05
CA ALA A 283 -2.97 13.08 19.91
C ALA A 283 -3.93 14.28 19.92
N ALA A 284 -3.45 15.48 19.55
CA ALA A 284 -4.29 16.67 19.38
C ALA A 284 -4.93 16.79 17.98
N THR A 285 -4.76 15.78 17.13
CA THR A 285 -5.37 15.70 15.79
C THR A 285 -6.35 14.53 15.69
N ASN A 286 -7.08 14.46 14.56
CA ASN A 286 -7.91 13.29 14.24
C ASN A 286 -7.14 12.16 13.54
N PHE A 287 -5.82 12.28 13.32
CA PHE A 287 -5.03 11.22 12.73
C PHE A 287 -4.92 10.06 13.72
N VAL A 288 -5.23 8.86 13.23
CA VAL A 288 -5.28 7.64 14.06
C VAL A 288 -3.90 7.09 14.36
N THR A 289 -2.93 7.34 13.48
CA THR A 289 -1.54 6.88 13.57
C THR A 289 -0.59 7.93 13.01
N LEU A 290 0.71 7.80 13.30
CA LEU A 290 1.73 8.69 12.75
C LEU A 290 1.86 8.52 11.23
N TYR A 291 1.73 7.29 10.73
CA TYR A 291 1.77 7.00 9.29
C TYR A 291 0.57 7.60 8.54
N GLY A 292 -0.63 7.51 9.12
CA GLY A 292 -1.85 8.08 8.53
C GLY A 292 -1.82 9.61 8.46
N ALA A 293 -0.94 10.26 9.23
CA ALA A 293 -0.73 11.70 9.13
C ALA A 293 0.12 12.12 7.92
N THR A 294 0.68 11.19 7.14
CA THR A 294 1.61 11.53 6.05
C THR A 294 0.90 12.03 4.79
N ASN A 295 -0.21 11.41 4.40
CA ASN A 295 -1.03 11.78 3.24
C ASN A 295 -2.47 11.24 3.36
N PRO A 296 -3.44 11.71 2.52
CA PRO A 296 -4.84 11.28 2.61
C PRO A 296 -5.09 9.79 2.34
N TYR A 297 -4.26 9.16 1.50
CA TYR A 297 -4.40 7.75 1.15
C TYR A 297 -4.07 6.88 2.37
N ASP A 298 -2.91 7.13 2.99
CA ASP A 298 -2.52 6.45 4.22
C ASP A 298 -3.41 6.81 5.41
N ASP A 299 -3.99 8.02 5.46
CA ASP A 299 -4.97 8.38 6.49
C ASP A 299 -6.17 7.41 6.49
N PHE A 300 -6.72 7.14 5.30
CA PHE A 300 -7.81 6.17 5.18
C PHE A 300 -7.35 4.75 5.50
N ALA A 301 -6.24 4.30 4.90
CA ALA A 301 -5.76 2.94 5.09
C ALA A 301 -5.43 2.63 6.56
N GLU A 302 -4.77 3.56 7.26
CA GLU A 302 -4.47 3.42 8.69
C GLU A 302 -5.72 3.52 9.57
N ALA A 303 -6.69 4.37 9.20
CA ALA A 303 -7.96 4.44 9.90
C ALA A 303 -8.74 3.14 9.77
N PHE A 304 -8.81 2.57 8.56
CA PHE A 304 -9.41 1.25 8.35
C PHE A 304 -8.67 0.18 9.15
N ALA A 305 -7.35 0.10 9.01
CA ALA A 305 -6.55 -0.95 9.63
C ALA A 305 -6.67 -0.92 11.16
N THR A 306 -6.51 0.24 11.78
CA THR A 306 -6.62 0.38 13.23
C THR A 306 -8.05 0.18 13.72
N TYR A 307 -9.08 0.59 12.95
CA TYR A 307 -10.48 0.34 13.33
C TYR A 307 -10.79 -1.15 13.36
N VAL A 308 -10.42 -1.87 12.30
CA VAL A 308 -10.61 -3.33 12.26
C VAL A 308 -9.83 -4.00 13.38
N HIS A 309 -8.55 -3.67 13.53
CA HIS A 309 -7.66 -4.25 14.52
C HIS A 309 -8.15 -4.06 15.96
N THR A 310 -8.49 -2.83 16.37
CA THR A 310 -8.82 -2.56 17.78
C THR A 310 -10.31 -2.62 18.08
N VAL A 311 -11.17 -2.16 17.16
CA VAL A 311 -12.62 -2.12 17.40
C VAL A 311 -13.29 -3.44 17.05
N MET A 312 -12.98 -4.03 15.90
CA MET A 312 -13.65 -5.27 15.47
C MET A 312 -12.97 -6.51 16.06
N MET A 313 -11.64 -6.54 16.05
CA MET A 313 -10.85 -7.69 16.50
C MET A 313 -10.41 -7.59 17.97
N LYS A 314 -10.67 -6.45 18.63
CA LYS A 314 -10.42 -6.23 20.07
C LYS A 314 -8.95 -6.39 20.48
N LYS A 315 -8.02 -6.05 19.57
CA LYS A 315 -6.59 -6.13 19.81
C LYS A 315 -6.02 -4.81 20.35
N PRO A 316 -4.90 -4.85 21.10
CA PRO A 316 -4.30 -3.62 21.61
C PRO A 316 -3.71 -2.78 20.46
N TYR A 317 -3.56 -1.49 20.73
CA TYR A 317 -2.77 -0.56 19.92
C TYR A 317 -2.24 0.52 20.85
N GLU A 318 -0.97 0.40 21.23
CA GLU A 318 -0.27 1.34 22.09
C GLU A 318 1.11 1.66 21.54
N ILE A 319 1.50 2.92 21.66
CA ILE A 319 2.86 3.38 21.43
C ILE A 319 3.32 4.04 22.73
N ARG A 320 4.35 3.45 23.33
CA ARG A 320 4.95 3.94 24.58
C ARG A 320 6.21 4.70 24.24
N VAL A 321 6.30 5.94 24.69
CA VAL A 321 7.53 6.73 24.62
C VAL A 321 8.22 6.62 25.97
N LEU A 322 9.46 6.12 25.96
CA LEU A 322 10.25 5.89 27.17
C LEU A 322 11.44 6.84 27.21
N LYS A 323 11.77 7.31 28.41
CA LYS A 323 13.04 7.99 28.72
C LYS A 323 13.81 7.13 29.71
N GLY A 324 14.92 6.52 29.26
CA GLY A 324 15.52 5.43 30.03
C GLY A 324 14.50 4.31 30.24
N ARG A 325 14.28 3.83 31.47
CA ARG A 325 13.29 2.76 31.73
C ARG A 325 11.87 3.26 32.04
N GLU A 326 11.69 4.57 32.14
CA GLU A 326 10.43 5.17 32.55
C GLU A 326 9.55 5.49 31.32
N VAL A 327 8.28 5.09 31.38
CA VAL A 327 7.28 5.47 30.37
C VAL A 327 6.89 6.93 30.60
N GLN A 328 7.22 7.79 29.64
CA GLN A 328 6.91 9.22 29.70
C GLN A 328 5.49 9.51 29.19
N SER A 329 5.08 8.83 28.13
CA SER A 329 3.74 8.94 27.57
C SER A 329 3.32 7.66 26.86
N VAL A 330 2.00 7.48 26.72
CA VAL A 330 1.41 6.37 25.97
C VAL A 330 0.38 6.94 25.01
N PHE A 331 0.63 6.80 23.72
CA PHE A 331 -0.35 7.05 22.67
C PHE A 331 -1.17 5.78 22.45
N ARG A 332 -2.49 5.90 22.41
CA ARG A 332 -3.42 4.77 22.23
C ARG A 332 -4.31 5.03 21.01
N SER A 333 -4.97 3.96 20.56
CA SER A 333 -6.07 4.07 19.63
C SER A 333 -7.12 5.05 20.13
N CYS A 334 -7.55 5.97 19.26
CA CYS A 334 -8.54 7.00 19.56
C CYS A 334 -9.98 6.59 19.33
N TRP A 335 -10.25 5.34 18.93
CA TRP A 335 -11.62 4.91 18.69
C TRP A 335 -12.42 4.97 19.99
N GLY A 336 -13.53 5.70 19.99
CA GLY A 336 -14.30 6.05 21.18
C GLY A 336 -13.92 7.39 21.83
N GLU A 337 -12.88 8.07 21.34
CA GLU A 337 -12.55 9.46 21.70
C GLU A 337 -13.19 10.45 20.72
N GLU A 338 -13.49 11.66 21.19
CA GLU A 338 -14.07 12.75 20.38
C GLU A 338 -13.25 13.02 19.10
N ARG A 339 -11.91 13.02 19.22
CA ARG A 339 -11.01 13.34 18.11
C ARG A 339 -11.14 12.40 16.90
N CYS A 340 -11.65 11.18 17.08
CA CYS A 340 -11.81 10.20 15.99
C CYS A 340 -13.28 9.83 15.72
N GLU A 341 -14.24 10.48 16.38
CA GLU A 341 -15.66 10.13 16.28
C GLU A 341 -16.19 10.25 14.84
N ALA A 342 -15.79 11.30 14.12
CA ALA A 342 -16.23 11.52 12.73
C ALA A 342 -15.71 10.42 11.79
N LYS A 343 -14.42 10.05 11.87
CA LYS A 343 -13.84 8.94 11.11
C LYS A 343 -14.53 7.62 11.45
N GLN A 344 -14.77 7.39 12.74
CA GLN A 344 -15.46 6.20 13.23
C GLN A 344 -16.87 6.09 12.64
N ARG A 345 -17.61 7.20 12.59
CA ARG A 345 -18.97 7.24 12.05
C ARG A 345 -19.00 6.88 10.57
N ILE A 346 -18.04 7.40 9.79
CA ILE A 346 -17.92 7.09 8.35
C ILE A 346 -17.58 5.60 8.16
N LEU A 347 -16.51 5.11 8.80
CA LEU A 347 -16.06 3.72 8.66
C LEU A 347 -17.12 2.72 9.14
N ALA A 348 -17.65 2.91 10.35
CA ALA A 348 -18.68 2.03 10.90
C ALA A 348 -20.00 2.13 10.11
N GLY A 349 -20.29 3.28 9.49
CA GLY A 349 -21.42 3.44 8.59
C GLY A 349 -21.24 2.66 7.30
N TRP A 350 -20.07 2.77 6.68
CA TRP A 350 -19.74 2.09 5.42
C TRP A 350 -19.65 0.56 5.60
N LEU A 351 -18.99 0.09 6.66
CA LEU A 351 -18.89 -1.34 7.01
C LEU A 351 -20.22 -2.00 7.40
N ARG A 352 -21.26 -1.24 7.75
CA ARG A 352 -22.60 -1.80 8.07
C ARG A 352 -23.52 -1.87 6.86
N ARG A 353 -23.25 -1.08 5.83
CA ARG A 353 -24.09 -1.01 4.61
C ARG A 353 -23.68 -2.03 3.56
N ASN A 354 -22.45 -2.54 3.66
CA ASN A 354 -21.89 -3.60 2.84
C ASN A 354 -21.67 -4.83 3.73
#